data_AF-A0A382FC01-F1
#
_entry.id   AF-A0A382FC01-F1
#
_cell.length_a   1.000
_cell.length_b   1.000
_cell.length_c   1.000
_cell.angle_alpha   90.00
_cell.angle_beta   90.00
_cell.angle_gamma   90.00
#
_symmetry.space_group_name_H-M   'P 1'
#
loop_
_entity.id
_entity.type
_entity.pdbx_description
1 polymer ?
#
loop_
_entity_poly.entity_id
_entity_poly.type
_entity_poly.pdbx_seq_one_letter_code
_entity_poly.pdbx_strand_id
1 'polypeptide(L)'
;MILYLFVIFSGCGTIFSFNKPDPELSPKLTPTKKSILEKLSFLPFIKSKTPTVSSQAKIELLQKLGEYENIVNDHVGFDNKEKKGVDDSQNNTTRKKFTGFLMKKNDKETIEDKIAEITIIRGLTARYETWSVQWYETADLVGNDLSLIEINELQKEIKRISKKL
;
A
#
# COMPACT_ATOMS: atom_id res chain seq x y z
N MET A 1 14.28 -23.69 30.53
CA MET A 1 13.44 -24.55 29.69
C MET A 1 12.24 -23.73 29.28
N ILE A 2 11.91 -23.45 28.02
CA ILE A 2 12.30 -24.02 26.72
C ILE A 2 12.21 -22.89 25.67
N LEU A 3 13.22 -22.91 24.78
CA LEU A 3 13.39 -22.38 23.42
C LEU A 3 12.20 -21.68 22.73
N TYR A 4 12.43 -20.51 22.10
CA TYR A 4 12.91 -20.32 20.72
C TYR A 4 12.03 -20.99 19.65
N LEU A 5 11.39 -20.18 18.80
CA LEU A 5 11.21 -20.49 17.38
C LEU A 5 11.07 -19.19 16.57
N PHE A 6 12.23 -18.57 16.34
CA PHE A 6 12.49 -17.87 15.10
C PHE A 6 12.34 -18.88 13.95
N VAL A 7 11.31 -18.74 13.13
CA VAL A 7 11.26 -19.38 11.81
C VAL A 7 11.79 -18.37 10.80
N ILE A 8 13.11 -18.43 10.61
CA ILE A 8 13.77 -17.98 9.40
C ILE A 8 13.41 -19.00 8.33
N PHE A 9 12.69 -18.59 7.28
CA PHE A 9 12.66 -19.31 6.02
C PHE A 9 13.33 -18.43 4.96
N SER A 10 14.62 -18.66 4.78
CA SER A 10 15.36 -18.29 3.58
C SER A 10 14.93 -19.21 2.43
N GLY A 11 14.70 -18.63 1.25
CA GLY A 11 14.47 -19.40 0.01
C GLY A 11 14.40 -18.51 -1.22
N CYS A 12 15.48 -18.49 -2.00
CA CYS A 12 15.69 -17.78 -3.25
C CYS A 12 14.65 -18.04 -4.36
N GLY A 13 14.43 -17.02 -5.19
CA GLY A 13 14.48 -17.14 -6.64
C GLY A 13 13.24 -17.68 -7.37
N THR A 14 12.42 -16.76 -7.87
CA THR A 14 12.07 -16.70 -9.31
C THR A 14 11.54 -15.29 -9.58
N ILE A 15 12.30 -14.55 -10.38
CA ILE A 15 11.86 -13.27 -10.96
C ILE A 15 10.76 -13.64 -11.96
N PHE A 16 9.49 -13.57 -11.56
CA PHE A 16 8.41 -13.59 -12.54
C PHE A 16 8.37 -12.22 -13.21
N SER A 17 8.92 -12.17 -14.42
CA SER A 17 8.61 -11.13 -15.39
C SER A 17 7.10 -11.15 -15.62
N PHE A 18 6.41 -10.15 -15.07
CA PHE A 18 5.03 -9.89 -15.44
C PHE A 18 5.05 -9.02 -16.68
N ASN A 19 4.96 -9.68 -17.84
CA ASN A 19 4.40 -9.04 -19.01
C ASN A 19 3.02 -8.47 -18.64
N LYS A 20 2.80 -7.23 -19.04
CA LYS A 20 1.58 -6.43 -18.89
C LYS A 20 0.32 -7.30 -19.09
N PRO A 21 -0.67 -7.31 -18.19
CA PRO A 21 -1.93 -7.99 -18.48
C PRO A 21 -2.77 -7.09 -19.39
N ASP A 22 -3.08 -7.60 -20.59
CA ASP A 22 -4.19 -7.11 -21.39
C ASP A 22 -5.51 -7.29 -20.63
N PRO A 23 -6.50 -6.42 -20.90
CA PRO A 23 -7.80 -6.52 -20.28
C PRO A 23 -8.57 -7.62 -21.01
N GLU A 24 -8.77 -8.78 -20.38
CA GLU A 24 -10.06 -9.49 -20.39
C GLU A 24 -9.99 -10.91 -19.77
N LEU A 25 -11.12 -11.25 -19.12
CA LEU A 25 -11.68 -12.58 -18.94
C LEU A 25 -11.02 -13.53 -17.94
N SER A 26 -11.62 -13.56 -16.74
CA SER A 26 -11.68 -14.65 -15.76
C SER A 26 -10.33 -15.28 -15.33
N PRO A 27 -9.97 -15.28 -14.03
CA PRO A 27 -8.74 -15.93 -13.62
C PRO A 27 -8.81 -17.42 -13.99
N LYS A 28 -7.95 -17.87 -14.92
CA LYS A 28 -7.82 -19.30 -15.26
C LYS A 28 -7.50 -20.06 -13.97
N LEU A 29 -8.48 -20.81 -13.45
CA LEU A 29 -8.29 -21.64 -12.28
C LEU A 29 -7.16 -22.64 -12.57
N THR A 30 -6.22 -22.77 -11.63
CA THR A 30 -5.21 -23.82 -11.71
C THR A 30 -5.88 -25.20 -11.74
N PRO A 31 -5.28 -26.23 -12.36
CA PRO A 31 -5.88 -27.56 -12.50
C PRO A 31 -6.39 -28.14 -11.17
N THR A 32 -5.63 -27.91 -10.09
CA THR A 32 -5.99 -28.30 -8.73
C THR A 32 -7.28 -27.63 -8.24
N LYS A 33 -7.43 -26.32 -8.48
CA LYS A 33 -8.64 -25.58 -8.08
C LYS A 33 -9.85 -26.02 -8.90
N LYS A 34 -9.66 -26.36 -10.18
CA LYS A 34 -10.72 -26.89 -11.05
C LYS A 34 -11.23 -28.25 -10.54
N SER A 35 -10.32 -29.16 -10.20
CA SER A 35 -10.67 -30.47 -9.65
C SER A 35 -11.40 -30.39 -8.31
N ILE A 36 -10.95 -29.49 -7.43
CA ILE A 36 -11.61 -29.23 -6.14
C ILE A 36 -13.02 -28.65 -6.36
N LEU A 37 -13.18 -27.68 -7.26
CA LEU A 37 -14.48 -27.09 -7.56
C LEU A 37 -15.45 -28.12 -8.16
N GLU A 38 -14.98 -28.96 -9.07
CA GLU A 38 -15.76 -30.04 -9.68
C GLU A 38 -16.20 -31.07 -8.62
N LYS A 39 -15.29 -31.47 -7.74
CA LYS A 39 -15.59 -32.38 -6.63
C LYS A 39 -16.51 -31.77 -5.59
N LEU A 40 -16.54 -30.45 -5.42
CA LEU A 40 -17.39 -29.76 -4.45
C LEU A 40 -18.68 -29.21 -5.07
N SER A 41 -18.88 -29.38 -6.38
CA SER A 41 -20.05 -28.87 -7.12
C SER A 41 -21.39 -29.45 -6.65
N PHE A 42 -21.38 -30.55 -5.88
CA PHE A 42 -22.58 -31.17 -5.30
C PHE A 42 -23.18 -30.39 -4.13
N LEU A 43 -22.42 -29.47 -3.51
CA LEU A 43 -22.92 -28.65 -2.42
C LEU A 43 -23.73 -27.48 -3.01
N PRO A 44 -25.01 -27.30 -2.65
CA PRO A 44 -25.89 -26.29 -3.24
C PRO A 44 -25.41 -24.83 -3.03
N PHE A 45 -24.42 -24.64 -2.14
CA PHE A 45 -23.82 -23.35 -1.80
C PHE A 45 -22.54 -23.01 -2.58
N ILE A 46 -22.07 -23.87 -3.50
CA ILE A 46 -20.80 -23.69 -4.24
C ILE A 46 -21.00 -23.04 -5.62
N LYS A 47 -22.20 -22.52 -5.90
CA LYS A 47 -22.27 -21.37 -6.81
C LYS A 47 -21.50 -20.24 -6.13
N SER A 48 -20.27 -19.99 -6.59
CA SER A 48 -19.46 -18.84 -6.20
C SER A 48 -20.27 -17.59 -6.52
N LYS A 49 -21.11 -17.17 -5.57
CA LYS A 49 -21.81 -15.90 -5.64
C LYS A 49 -20.73 -14.88 -5.34
N THR A 50 -19.93 -14.56 -6.36
CA THR A 50 -19.06 -13.37 -6.31
C THR A 50 -19.99 -12.23 -5.94
N PRO A 51 -19.84 -11.60 -4.77
CA PRO A 51 -20.66 -10.46 -4.44
C PRO A 51 -20.49 -9.44 -5.57
N THR A 52 -21.56 -9.21 -6.35
CA THR A 52 -21.53 -8.26 -7.48
C THR A 52 -21.43 -6.82 -6.97
N VAL A 53 -21.74 -6.61 -5.69
CA VAL A 53 -21.69 -5.32 -5.00
C VAL A 53 -20.68 -5.45 -3.86
N SER A 54 -19.73 -4.52 -3.82
CA SER A 54 -18.77 -4.39 -2.72
C SER A 54 -19.54 -4.18 -1.42
N SER A 55 -19.16 -4.87 -0.34
CA SER A 55 -19.69 -4.56 0.99
C SER A 55 -19.38 -3.11 1.36
N GLN A 56 -20.28 -2.51 2.14
CA GLN A 56 -20.06 -1.20 2.73
C GLN A 56 -18.78 -1.16 3.57
N ALA A 57 -18.52 -2.25 4.31
CA ALA A 57 -17.28 -2.48 5.05
C ALA A 57 -16.02 -2.32 4.19
N LYS A 58 -15.99 -2.96 3.01
CA LYS A 58 -14.87 -2.84 2.07
C LYS A 58 -14.70 -1.40 1.56
N ILE A 59 -15.79 -0.69 1.27
CA ILE A 59 -15.73 0.69 0.78
C ILE A 59 -15.08 1.60 1.83
N GLU A 60 -15.49 1.47 3.10
CA GLU A 60 -14.96 2.25 4.21
C GLU A 60 -13.46 2.00 4.42
N LEU A 61 -13.03 0.74 4.39
CA LEU A 61 -11.61 0.40 4.48
C LEU A 61 -10.81 0.87 3.26
N LEU A 62 -11.36 0.81 2.06
CA LEU A 62 -10.70 1.35 0.87
C LEU A 62 -10.52 2.87 0.94
N GLN A 63 -11.49 3.60 1.52
CA GLN A 63 -11.35 5.03 1.77
C GLN A 63 -10.17 5.32 2.71
N LYS A 64 -10.07 4.55 3.81
CA LYS A 64 -8.92 4.66 4.73
C LYS A 64 -7.59 4.28 4.07
N LEU A 65 -7.56 3.32 3.15
CA LEU A 65 -6.37 3.03 2.35
C LEU A 65 -6.04 4.17 1.37
N GLY A 66 -7.01 4.91 0.88
CA GLY A 66 -6.78 6.12 0.10
C GLY A 66 -6.09 7.22 0.90
N GLU A 67 -6.49 7.42 2.16
CA GLU A 67 -5.80 8.32 3.09
C GLU A 67 -4.35 7.89 3.31
N TYR A 68 -4.10 6.59 3.52
CA TYR A 68 -2.76 6.02 3.64
C TYR A 68 -1.90 6.29 2.40
N GLU A 69 -2.45 6.04 1.21
CA GLU A 69 -1.75 6.25 -0.05
C GLU A 69 -1.34 7.71 -0.22
N ASN A 70 -2.16 8.66 0.23
CA ASN A 70 -1.80 10.07 0.21
C ASN A 70 -0.62 10.38 1.14
N ILE A 71 -0.59 9.81 2.35
CA ILE A 71 0.55 9.96 3.27
C ILE A 71 1.83 9.38 2.64
N VAL A 72 1.74 8.19 2.05
CA VAL A 72 2.85 7.54 1.35
C VAL A 72 3.32 8.35 0.15
N ASN A 73 2.42 8.90 -0.66
CA ASN A 73 2.78 9.74 -1.80
C ASN A 73 3.52 11.02 -1.34
N ASP A 74 3.10 11.61 -0.22
CA ASP A 74 3.79 12.77 0.37
C ASP A 74 5.18 12.38 0.90
N HIS A 75 5.31 11.21 1.53
CA HIS A 75 6.60 10.65 1.98
C HIS A 75 7.56 10.40 0.80
N VAL A 76 7.09 9.69 -0.23
CA VAL A 76 7.88 9.43 -1.44
C VAL A 76 8.22 10.73 -2.18
N GLY A 77 7.31 11.71 -2.14
CA GLY A 77 7.56 13.05 -2.67
C GLY A 77 8.61 13.84 -1.89
N PHE A 78 8.74 13.60 -0.59
CA PHE A 78 9.82 14.11 0.25
C PHE A 78 11.15 13.45 -0.13
N ASP A 79 11.22 12.12 -0.19
CA ASP A 79 12.45 11.36 -0.52
C ASP A 79 12.94 11.59 -1.96
N ASN A 80 12.04 11.66 -2.94
CA ASN A 80 12.45 11.79 -4.35
C ASN A 80 12.94 13.19 -4.73
N LYS A 81 12.53 14.22 -4.00
CA LYS A 81 13.07 15.58 -4.18
C LYS A 81 14.52 15.70 -3.70
N GLU A 82 14.97 14.77 -2.86
CA GLU A 82 16.38 14.59 -2.47
C GLU A 82 17.25 14.11 -3.65
N LYS A 83 16.67 13.26 -4.54
CA LYS A 83 17.38 12.63 -5.67
C LYS A 83 17.41 13.48 -6.96
N LYS A 84 16.44 14.39 -7.15
CA LYS A 84 16.32 15.21 -8.37
C LYS A 84 17.13 16.52 -8.37
N GLY A 85 17.92 16.80 -7.34
CA GLY A 85 18.78 17.97 -7.25
C GLY A 85 20.00 18.00 -8.18
N VAL A 86 20.08 17.12 -9.20
CA VAL A 86 21.27 16.97 -10.05
C VAL A 86 21.07 17.39 -11.52
N ASP A 87 19.85 17.55 -12.07
CA ASP A 87 19.77 17.88 -13.52
C ASP A 87 18.65 18.82 -14.01
N ASP A 88 17.44 18.87 -13.44
CA ASP A 88 16.34 19.57 -14.14
C ASP A 88 15.95 20.92 -13.52
N SER A 89 16.64 21.96 -13.97
CA SER A 89 16.11 23.33 -13.99
C SER A 89 15.30 23.55 -15.28
N GLN A 90 14.06 23.06 -15.35
CA GLN A 90 13.08 23.67 -16.25
C GLN A 90 11.62 23.33 -15.91
N ASN A 91 10.84 24.41 -15.75
CA ASN A 91 9.38 24.50 -15.85
C ASN A 91 8.53 23.52 -15.01
N ASN A 92 7.72 24.07 -14.10
CA ASN A 92 6.25 24.02 -14.19
C ASN A 92 5.63 24.78 -13.02
N THR A 93 4.98 25.88 -13.37
CA THR A 93 4.07 26.69 -12.57
C THR A 93 2.97 25.83 -11.95
N THR A 94 2.62 26.13 -10.68
CA THR A 94 1.47 25.59 -9.91
C THR A 94 1.71 24.40 -8.98
N ARG A 95 2.61 24.54 -8.00
CA ARG A 95 2.45 23.93 -6.65
C ARG A 95 3.29 24.70 -5.62
N LYS A 96 2.76 25.82 -5.11
CA LYS A 96 3.34 26.49 -3.94
C LYS A 96 3.20 25.57 -2.73
N LYS A 97 4.26 25.52 -1.91
CA LYS A 97 4.48 24.71 -0.70
C LYS A 97 4.97 23.30 -0.98
N PHE A 98 6.28 23.18 -1.13
CA PHE A 98 7.16 22.19 -0.50
C PHE A 98 8.54 22.58 -0.99
N THR A 99 9.08 23.63 -0.35
CA THR A 99 10.43 24.15 -0.56
C THR A 99 11.41 22.99 -0.43
N GLY A 100 12.25 22.82 -1.46
CA GLY A 100 13.12 21.68 -1.64
C GLY A 100 14.14 21.53 -0.52
N PHE A 101 14.50 20.27 -0.27
CA PHE A 101 15.52 19.83 0.67
C PHE A 101 16.12 18.58 0.00
N LEU A 102 17.37 18.49 -0.43
CA LEU A 102 18.64 19.14 -0.07
C LEU A 102 19.09 20.14 -1.15
N MET A 103 19.16 21.44 -0.85
CA MET A 103 20.13 22.26 -1.58
C MET A 103 21.52 21.79 -1.16
N LYS A 104 22.26 21.22 -2.13
CA LYS A 104 23.72 21.07 -2.15
C LYS A 104 24.38 20.87 -0.78
N LYS A 105 24.98 19.69 -0.57
CA LYS A 105 26.11 19.48 0.35
C LYS A 105 27.29 20.48 0.19
N ASN A 106 27.22 21.38 -0.80
CA ASN A 106 28.23 22.36 -1.16
C ASN A 106 27.87 23.81 -0.73
N ASP A 107 26.64 24.09 -0.27
CA ASP A 107 26.27 25.41 0.28
C ASP A 107 25.93 25.27 1.77
N LYS A 108 26.28 26.29 2.59
CA LYS A 108 26.12 26.27 4.04
C LYS A 108 24.64 26.11 4.42
N GLU A 109 24.24 24.89 4.75
CA GLU A 109 22.94 24.58 5.36
C GLU A 109 22.77 25.35 6.68
N THR A 110 21.63 26.02 6.85
CA THR A 110 21.36 26.83 8.05
C THR A 110 20.62 26.04 9.13
N ILE A 111 20.62 26.56 10.37
CA ILE A 111 19.86 25.93 11.47
C ILE A 111 18.36 26.02 11.19
N GLU A 112 17.91 27.11 10.57
CA GLU A 112 16.53 27.35 10.18
C GLU A 112 16.02 26.31 9.18
N ASP A 113 16.87 25.93 8.21
CA ASP A 113 16.59 24.87 7.24
C ASP A 113 16.36 23.52 7.95
N LYS A 114 17.21 23.18 8.93
CA LYS A 114 17.05 21.97 9.76
C LYS A 114 15.78 21.97 10.60
N ILE A 115 15.41 23.12 11.17
CA ILE A 115 14.17 23.24 11.95
C ILE A 115 12.93 23.04 11.06
N ALA A 116 12.95 23.58 9.85
CA ALA A 116 11.87 23.38 8.88
C ALA A 116 11.74 21.90 8.47
N GLU A 117 12.86 21.22 8.22
CA GLU A 117 12.92 19.79 7.91
C GLU A 117 12.32 18.94 9.05
N ILE A 118 12.77 19.16 10.28
CA ILE A 118 12.25 18.47 11.47
C ILE A 118 10.73 18.66 11.60
N THR A 119 10.22 19.86 11.29
CA THR A 119 8.79 20.16 11.35
C THR A 119 8.00 19.35 10.32
N ILE A 120 8.52 19.19 9.11
CA ILE A 120 7.90 18.38 8.06
C ILE A 120 7.90 16.90 8.45
N ILE A 121 9.04 16.37 8.92
CA ILE A 121 9.17 14.97 9.35
C ILE A 121 8.17 14.69 10.48
N ARG A 122 8.12 15.56 11.51
CA ARG A 122 7.14 15.43 12.61
C ARG A 122 5.70 15.44 12.11
N GLY A 123 5.37 16.30 11.16
CA GLY A 123 4.04 16.34 10.56
C GLY A 123 3.68 15.05 9.82
N LEU A 124 4.65 14.45 9.11
CA LEU A 124 4.46 13.17 8.43
C LEU A 124 4.29 12.02 9.42
N THR A 125 5.13 11.97 10.46
CA THR A 125 5.02 10.98 11.55
C THR A 125 3.66 11.03 12.22
N ALA A 126 3.19 12.22 12.62
CA ALA A 126 1.89 12.38 13.27
C ALA A 126 0.73 11.88 12.39
N ARG A 127 0.82 12.06 11.06
CA ARG A 127 -0.17 11.53 10.11
C ARG A 127 -0.17 10.01 10.06
N TYR A 128 1.00 9.36 10.04
CA TYR A 128 1.10 7.91 10.08
C TYR A 128 0.53 7.35 11.40
N GLU A 129 0.87 7.96 12.53
CA GLU A 129 0.37 7.54 13.84
C GLU A 129 -1.16 7.66 13.89
N THR A 130 -1.71 8.81 13.49
CA THR A 130 -3.17 9.03 13.47
C THR A 130 -3.87 8.05 12.55
N TRP A 131 -3.35 7.85 11.34
CA TRP A 131 -3.93 6.91 10.38
C TRP A 131 -3.92 5.47 10.91
N SER A 132 -2.83 5.06 11.56
CA SER A 132 -2.71 3.69 12.08
C SER A 132 -3.81 3.38 13.11
N VAL A 133 -4.10 4.31 14.01
CA VAL A 133 -5.18 4.16 15.01
C VAL A 133 -6.53 4.08 14.32
N GLN A 134 -6.83 5.01 13.40
CA GLN A 134 -8.11 5.01 12.67
C GLN A 134 -8.30 3.75 11.83
N TRP A 135 -7.22 3.21 11.27
CA TRP A 135 -7.27 1.96 10.53
C TRP A 135 -7.70 0.79 11.42
N TYR A 136 -7.08 0.64 12.59
CA TYR A 136 -7.43 -0.43 13.53
C TYR A 136 -8.87 -0.28 14.03
N GLU A 137 -9.28 0.92 14.41
CA GLU A 137 -10.67 1.17 14.86
C GLU A 137 -11.69 0.83 13.77
N THR A 138 -11.44 1.23 12.53
CA THR A 138 -12.34 0.94 11.41
C THR A 138 -12.35 -0.56 11.11
N ALA A 139 -11.18 -1.21 11.07
CA ALA A 139 -11.04 -2.63 10.76
C ALA A 139 -11.69 -3.52 11.84
N ASP A 140 -11.60 -3.16 13.12
CA ASP A 140 -12.27 -3.88 14.20
C ASP A 140 -13.79 -3.73 14.11
N LEU A 141 -14.28 -2.56 13.67
CA LEU A 141 -15.72 -2.28 13.56
C LEU A 141 -16.37 -3.02 12.39
N VAL A 142 -15.74 -3.03 11.21
CA VAL A 142 -16.33 -3.58 9.98
C VAL A 142 -15.72 -4.93 9.54
N GLY A 143 -14.68 -5.41 10.23
CA GLY A 143 -13.90 -6.57 9.79
C GLY A 143 -14.67 -7.88 9.73
N ASN A 144 -15.67 -8.04 10.59
CA ASN A 144 -16.53 -9.22 10.62
C ASN A 144 -17.50 -9.29 9.41
N ASP A 145 -17.75 -8.17 8.75
CA ASP A 145 -18.67 -8.07 7.61
C ASP A 145 -17.98 -8.31 6.26
N LEU A 146 -16.66 -8.56 6.26
CA LEU A 146 -15.87 -8.79 5.06
C LEU A 146 -15.88 -10.27 4.65
N SER A 147 -16.07 -10.51 3.36
CA SER A 147 -15.80 -11.83 2.79
C SER A 147 -14.29 -12.06 2.58
N LEU A 148 -13.88 -13.33 2.51
CA LEU A 148 -12.49 -13.72 2.23
C LEU A 148 -11.94 -13.08 0.92
N ILE A 149 -12.80 -12.90 -0.08
CA ILE A 149 -12.42 -12.30 -1.36
C ILE A 149 -12.07 -10.83 -1.16
N GLU A 150 -12.90 -10.09 -0.43
CA GLU A 150 -12.70 -8.66 -0.16
C GLU A 150 -11.47 -8.43 0.72
N ILE A 151 -11.24 -9.29 1.72
CA ILE A 151 -10.00 -9.26 2.52
C ILE A 151 -8.77 -9.40 1.63
N ASN A 152 -8.79 -10.35 0.70
CA ASN A 152 -7.67 -10.56 -0.23
C ASN A 152 -7.46 -9.36 -1.17
N GLU A 153 -8.53 -8.65 -1.56
CA GLU A 153 -8.43 -7.41 -2.34
C GLU A 153 -7.82 -6.28 -1.54
N LEU A 154 -8.27 -6.07 -0.30
CA LEU A 154 -7.69 -5.07 0.62
C LEU A 154 -6.20 -5.34 0.87
N GLN A 155 -5.81 -6.61 1.07
CA GLN A 155 -4.40 -7.00 1.23
C GLN A 155 -3.55 -6.67 -0.01
N LYS A 156 -4.11 -6.86 -1.22
CA LYS A 156 -3.41 -6.49 -2.46
C LYS A 156 -3.20 -4.99 -2.56
N GLU A 157 -4.20 -4.18 -2.18
CA GLU A 157 -4.09 -2.72 -2.17
C GLU A 157 -3.06 -2.22 -1.16
N ILE A 158 -3.08 -2.75 0.07
CA ILE A 158 -2.04 -2.46 1.08
C ILE A 158 -0.66 -2.76 0.51
N LYS A 159 -0.48 -3.95 -0.08
CA LYS A 159 0.80 -4.37 -0.67
C LYS A 159 1.20 -3.51 -1.88
N ARG A 160 0.25 -3.02 -2.67
CA ARG A 160 0.51 -2.12 -3.79
C ARG A 160 1.03 -0.78 -3.27
N ILE A 161 0.38 -0.21 -2.25
CA ILE A 161 0.77 1.08 -1.67
C ILE A 161 2.12 0.95 -0.96
N SER A 162 2.33 -0.11 -0.18
CA SER A 162 3.57 -0.31 0.57
C SER A 162 4.81 -0.44 -0.32
N LYS A 163 4.66 -0.88 -1.57
CA LYS A 163 5.76 -0.97 -2.55
C LYS A 163 6.24 0.39 -3.07
N LYS A 164 5.53 1.48 -2.77
CA LYS A 164 5.95 2.83 -3.17
C LYS A 164 7.03 3.40 -2.24
N LEU A 165 7.01 2.99 -0.97
CA LEU A 165 8.08 3.24 0.00
C LEU A 165 9.27 2.33 -0.33
#